data_AF-A0A969WX38-F1
#
_entry.id   AF-A0A969WX38-F1
#
_cell.length_a   1.000
_cell.length_b   1.000
_cell.length_c   1.000
_cell.angle_alpha   90.00
_cell.angle_beta   90.00
_cell.angle_gamma   90.00
#
_symmetry.space_group_name_H-M   'P 1'
#
loop_
_entity.id
_entity.type
_entity.pdbx_description
1 polymer ?
#
loop_
_entity_poly.entity_id
_entity_poly.type
_entity_poly.pdbx_seq_one_letter_code
_entity_poly.pdbx_strand_id
1 'polypeptide(L)'
;MDYQRAVRLLRHQRHDFANYLQVIKGYLEIDMPQRALEYLNSTSLELQEMSRWFNSLPEEASVLLMEMQIWAHSQGLVLTVGKIQIDANNKSVSETIMAAWKVLQELGQPDPLPEEEFEVCLNLITSSDGNVCIIELPDALGQGRSEIVIKR
;
A
#
# COMPACT_ATOMS: atom_id res chain seq x y z
N MET A 1 -15.54 14.41 1.54
CA MET A 1 -14.69 13.98 0.40
C MET A 1 -15.03 14.85 -0.81
N ASP A 2 -14.05 15.41 -1.52
CA ASP A 2 -14.30 16.13 -2.78
C ASP A 2 -14.60 15.12 -3.90
N TYR A 3 -15.66 15.35 -4.69
CA TYR A 3 -16.03 14.50 -5.82
C TYR A 3 -14.88 14.35 -6.83
N GLN A 4 -14.05 15.37 -7.01
CA GLN A 4 -12.88 15.28 -7.89
C GLN A 4 -11.86 14.25 -7.39
N ARG A 5 -11.61 14.24 -6.08
CA ARG A 5 -10.71 13.28 -5.40
C ARG A 5 -11.24 11.85 -5.58
N ALA A 6 -12.53 11.64 -5.33
CA ALA A 6 -13.16 10.33 -5.50
C ALA A 6 -13.08 9.82 -6.95
N VAL A 7 -13.39 10.67 -7.93
CA VAL A 7 -13.33 10.31 -9.36
C VAL A 7 -11.90 9.96 -9.79
N ARG A 8 -10.88 10.65 -9.27
CA ARG A 8 -9.47 10.33 -9.55
C ARG A 8 -9.11 8.94 -9.07
N LEU A 9 -9.47 8.59 -7.83
CA LEU A 9 -9.21 7.27 -7.26
C LEU A 9 -9.91 6.16 -8.04
N LEU A 10 -11.17 6.37 -8.41
CA LEU A 10 -11.93 5.42 -9.23
C LEU A 10 -11.32 5.22 -10.63
N ARG A 11 -10.75 6.27 -11.24
CA ARG A 11 -10.05 6.14 -12.53
C ARG A 11 -8.80 5.28 -12.41
N HIS A 12 -8.03 5.44 -11.34
CA HIS A 12 -6.85 4.61 -11.08
C HIS A 12 -7.25 3.15 -10.90
N GLN A 13 -8.23 2.89 -10.03
CA GLN A 13 -8.75 1.54 -9.81
C GLN A 13 -9.23 0.87 -11.12
N ARG A 14 -9.95 1.61 -11.96
CA ARG A 14 -10.40 1.10 -13.27
C ARG A 14 -9.25 0.80 -14.22
N HIS A 15 -8.21 1.61 -14.19
CA HIS A 15 -7.01 1.39 -14.98
C HIS A 15 -6.32 0.08 -14.56
N ASP A 16 -6.15 -0.15 -13.26
CA ASP A 16 -5.47 -1.35 -12.75
C ASP A 16 -6.26 -2.62 -13.06
N PHE A 17 -7.59 -2.58 -12.91
CA PHE A 17 -8.44 -3.70 -13.36
C PHE A 17 -8.29 -4.00 -14.85
N ALA A 18 -8.24 -2.97 -15.71
CA ALA A 18 -8.04 -3.17 -17.14
C ALA A 18 -6.67 -3.78 -17.42
N ASN A 19 -5.64 -3.35 -16.70
CA ASN A 19 -4.28 -3.88 -16.81
C ASN A 19 -4.22 -5.36 -16.40
N TYR A 20 -4.83 -5.72 -15.26
CA TYR A 20 -4.87 -7.12 -14.82
C TYR A 20 -5.51 -8.03 -15.87
N LEU A 21 -6.66 -7.62 -16.41
CA LEU A 21 -7.35 -8.36 -17.46
C LEU A 21 -6.52 -8.46 -18.75
N GLN A 22 -5.79 -7.40 -19.10
CA GLN A 22 -4.92 -7.38 -20.27
C GLN A 22 -3.75 -8.36 -20.13
N VAL A 23 -3.09 -8.41 -18.95
CA VAL A 23 -1.98 -9.35 -18.69
C VAL A 23 -2.49 -10.79 -18.70
N ILE A 24 -3.60 -11.08 -18.03
CA ILE A 24 -4.23 -12.41 -18.02
C ILE A 24 -4.55 -12.85 -19.45
N LYS A 25 -5.22 -11.97 -20.22
CA LYS A 25 -5.53 -12.22 -21.63
C LYS A 25 -4.28 -12.48 -22.46
N GLY A 26 -3.22 -11.69 -22.25
CA GLY A 26 -1.95 -11.84 -22.95
C GLY A 26 -1.31 -13.21 -22.71
N TYR A 27 -1.28 -13.69 -21.46
CA TYR A 27 -0.79 -15.04 -21.15
C TYR A 27 -1.62 -16.15 -21.81
N LEU A 28 -2.94 -16.00 -21.85
CA LEU A 28 -3.83 -16.96 -22.51
C LEU A 28 -3.64 -16.97 -24.04
N GLU A 29 -3.38 -15.81 -24.66
CA GLU A 29 -3.14 -15.69 -26.11
C GLU A 29 -1.85 -16.36 -26.58
N ILE A 30 -0.86 -16.51 -25.70
CA ILE A 30 0.42 -17.18 -25.98
C ILE A 30 0.52 -18.60 -25.40
N ASP A 31 -0.63 -19.22 -25.09
CA ASP A 31 -0.74 -20.58 -24.55
C ASP A 31 0.06 -20.81 -23.25
N MET A 32 0.08 -19.79 -22.37
CA MET A 32 0.68 -19.85 -21.02
C MET A 32 -0.37 -19.78 -19.90
N PRO A 33 -1.32 -20.72 -19.82
CA PRO A 33 -2.42 -20.66 -18.84
C PRO A 33 -1.95 -20.76 -17.38
N GLN A 34 -0.83 -21.43 -17.11
CA GLN A 34 -0.26 -21.48 -15.76
C GLN A 34 0.20 -20.09 -15.30
N ARG A 35 0.86 -19.31 -16.18
CA ARG A 35 1.24 -17.93 -15.88
C ARG A 35 0.02 -17.02 -15.69
N ALA A 36 -1.01 -17.21 -16.50
CA ALA A 36 -2.28 -16.50 -16.33
C ALA A 36 -2.90 -16.78 -14.95
N LEU A 37 -2.88 -18.05 -14.50
CA LEU A 37 -3.40 -18.44 -13.19
C LEU A 37 -2.54 -17.92 -12.04
N GLU A 38 -1.21 -17.99 -12.16
CA GLU A 38 -0.26 -17.39 -11.19
C GLU A 38 -0.56 -15.90 -11.00
N TYR A 39 -0.71 -15.16 -12.10
CA TYR A 39 -0.99 -13.73 -12.07
C TYR A 39 -2.42 -13.40 -11.58
N LEU A 40 -3.42 -14.23 -11.92
CA LEU A 40 -4.76 -14.10 -11.37
C LEU A 40 -4.76 -14.29 -9.85
N ASN A 41 -4.02 -15.27 -9.34
CA ASN A 41 -3.92 -15.51 -7.91
C ASN A 41 -3.22 -14.35 -7.19
N SER A 42 -2.14 -13.81 -7.74
CA SER A 42 -1.44 -12.67 -7.13
C SER A 42 -2.32 -11.42 -7.06
N THR A 43 -3.00 -11.07 -8.17
CA THR A 43 -3.93 -9.93 -8.21
C THR A 43 -5.14 -10.14 -7.32
N SER A 44 -5.65 -11.38 -7.18
CA SER A 44 -6.70 -11.68 -6.22
C SER A 44 -6.25 -11.47 -4.78
N LEU A 45 -5.01 -11.80 -4.43
CA LEU A 45 -4.45 -11.55 -3.10
C LEU A 45 -4.32 -10.03 -2.84
N GLU A 46 -3.85 -9.27 -3.83
CA GLU A 46 -3.77 -7.80 -3.74
C GLU A 46 -5.13 -7.16 -3.46
N LEU A 47 -6.18 -7.60 -4.17
CA LEU A 47 -7.55 -7.13 -3.95
C LEU A 47 -8.11 -7.54 -2.59
N GLN A 48 -7.75 -8.73 -2.09
CA GLN A 48 -8.13 -9.18 -0.75
C GLN A 48 -7.47 -8.33 0.34
N GLU A 49 -6.17 -8.03 0.18
CA GLU A 49 -5.45 -7.13 1.08
C GLU A 49 -6.07 -5.73 1.06
N MET A 50 -6.38 -5.20 -0.12
CA MET A 50 -7.12 -3.94 -0.27
C MET A 50 -8.44 -3.96 0.50
N SER A 51 -9.26 -5.01 0.29
CA SER A 51 -10.52 -5.19 1.01
C SER A 51 -10.33 -5.27 2.53
N ARG A 52 -9.28 -5.95 3.01
CA ARG A 52 -8.99 -6.11 4.44
C ARG A 52 -8.85 -4.76 5.14
N TRP A 53 -8.03 -3.86 4.60
CA TRP A 53 -7.81 -2.57 5.25
C TRP A 53 -8.92 -1.56 5.00
N PHE A 54 -9.60 -1.60 3.85
CA PHE A 54 -10.81 -0.79 3.63
C PHE A 54 -11.92 -1.07 4.65
N ASN A 55 -12.05 -2.34 5.08
CA ASN A 55 -13.03 -2.75 6.09
C ASN A 55 -12.56 -2.55 7.53
N SER A 56 -11.25 -2.36 7.76
CA SER A 56 -10.66 -2.25 9.09
C SER A 56 -10.36 -0.81 9.51
N LEU A 57 -10.33 0.13 8.56
CA LEU A 57 -9.98 1.52 8.80
C LEU A 57 -11.19 2.44 8.61
N PRO A 58 -11.25 3.58 9.35
CA PRO A 58 -12.21 4.64 9.07
C PRO A 58 -12.14 5.12 7.62
N GLU A 59 -13.26 5.59 7.05
CA GLU A 59 -13.38 5.98 5.64
C GLU A 59 -12.27 6.93 5.17
N GLU A 60 -11.96 7.96 5.97
CA GLU A 60 -10.92 8.93 5.63
C GLU A 60 -9.52 8.31 5.62
N ALA A 61 -9.21 7.45 6.59
CA ALA A 61 -7.94 6.76 6.70
C ALA A 61 -7.75 5.78 5.51
N SER A 62 -8.80 5.06 5.12
CA SER A 62 -8.78 4.19 3.93
C SER A 62 -8.49 4.97 2.65
N VAL A 63 -9.14 6.12 2.47
CA VAL A 63 -8.90 6.97 1.29
C VAL A 63 -7.48 7.54 1.26
N LEU A 64 -6.95 7.97 2.42
CA LEU A 64 -5.57 8.44 2.52
C LEU A 64 -4.56 7.34 2.21
N LEU A 65 -4.78 6.13 2.73
CA LEU A 65 -3.90 4.99 2.47
C LEU A 65 -3.90 4.60 1.00
N MET A 66 -5.05 4.62 0.33
CA MET A 66 -5.15 4.39 -1.11
C MET A 66 -4.34 5.43 -1.90
N GLU A 67 -4.45 6.71 -1.56
CA GLU A 67 -3.66 7.75 -2.22
C GLU A 67 -2.16 7.59 -2.01
N MET A 68 -1.78 7.20 -0.79
CA MET A 68 -0.40 6.93 -0.44
C MET A 68 0.17 5.75 -1.22
N GLN A 69 -0.62 4.68 -1.43
CA GLN A 69 -0.22 3.55 -2.29
C GLN A 69 -0.04 3.98 -3.76
N ILE A 70 -0.97 4.76 -4.31
CA ILE A 70 -0.87 5.28 -5.68
C ILE A 70 0.38 6.15 -5.83
N TRP A 71 0.63 7.01 -4.85
CA TRP A 71 1.84 7.82 -4.81
C TRP A 71 3.10 6.94 -4.75
N ALA A 72 3.16 5.97 -3.84
CA ALA A 72 4.30 5.07 -3.67
C ALA A 72 4.61 4.32 -4.97
N HIS A 73 3.59 3.77 -5.62
CA HIS A 73 3.73 3.10 -6.91
C HIS A 73 4.29 4.03 -7.99
N SER A 74 3.83 5.30 -8.04
CA SER A 74 4.38 6.31 -8.97
C SER A 74 5.85 6.66 -8.71
N GLN A 75 6.38 6.33 -7.53
CA GLN A 75 7.77 6.50 -7.14
C GLN A 75 8.58 5.20 -7.28
N GLY A 76 7.99 4.12 -7.80
CA GLY A 76 8.65 2.81 -7.90
C GLY A 76 8.75 2.05 -6.57
N LEU A 77 7.96 2.43 -5.57
CA LEU A 77 7.92 1.78 -4.25
C LEU A 77 6.74 0.81 -4.17
N VAL A 78 6.96 -0.35 -3.55
CA VAL A 78 5.90 -1.31 -3.26
C VAL A 78 5.42 -1.10 -1.84
N LEU A 79 4.29 -0.40 -1.68
CA LEU A 79 3.72 -0.11 -0.37
C LEU A 79 2.69 -1.17 0.04
N THR A 80 3.07 -1.98 1.02
CA THR A 80 2.22 -2.99 1.63
C THR A 80 1.69 -2.55 2.99
N VAL A 81 0.56 -3.13 3.38
CA VAL A 81 -0.06 -2.86 4.69
C VAL A 81 0.01 -4.14 5.49
N GLY A 82 0.73 -4.11 6.60
CA GLY A 82 0.89 -5.24 7.50
C GLY A 82 -0.27 -5.33 8.51
N LYS A 83 0.08 -5.28 9.79
CA LYS A 83 -0.88 -5.39 10.89
C LYS A 83 -1.71 -4.13 11.02
N ILE A 84 -3.03 -4.32 11.19
CA ILE A 84 -3.98 -3.25 11.52
C ILE A 84 -4.68 -3.64 12.82
N GLN A 85 -4.40 -2.88 13.87
CA GLN A 85 -4.96 -3.05 15.21
C GLN A 85 -5.36 -1.68 15.74
N ILE A 86 -6.42 -1.12 15.16
CA ILE A 86 -6.90 0.22 15.50
C ILE A 86 -8.08 0.12 16.48
N ASP A 87 -8.04 0.91 17.56
CA ASP A 87 -9.20 1.16 18.41
C ASP A 87 -10.01 2.34 17.86
N ALA A 88 -11.31 2.10 17.59
CA ALA A 88 -12.23 3.11 17.06
C ALA A 88 -12.45 4.32 17.99
N ASN A 89 -12.06 4.21 19.27
CA ASN A 89 -12.27 5.27 20.28
C ASN A 89 -11.07 6.21 20.45
N ASN A 90 -9.92 5.92 19.85
CA ASN A 90 -8.70 6.70 20.03
C ASN A 90 -8.47 7.65 18.85
N LYS A 91 -7.53 8.60 19.00
CA LYS A 91 -7.16 9.70 18.07
C LYS A 91 -7.29 9.39 16.56
N SER A 92 -7.37 10.43 15.74
CA SER A 92 -7.52 10.27 14.28
C SER A 92 -6.38 9.45 13.65
N VAL A 93 -6.67 8.23 13.20
CA VAL A 93 -5.75 7.36 12.45
C VAL A 93 -5.25 8.06 11.18
N SER A 94 -6.09 8.91 10.58
CA SER A 94 -5.74 9.74 9.43
C SER A 94 -4.50 10.60 9.68
N GLU A 95 -4.35 11.16 10.89
CA GLU A 95 -3.18 11.97 11.25
C GLU A 95 -1.90 11.13 11.32
N THR A 96 -1.99 9.90 11.83
CA THR A 96 -0.87 8.96 11.88
C THR A 96 -0.43 8.57 10.47
N ILE A 97 -1.38 8.26 9.58
CA ILE A 97 -1.10 7.94 8.16
C ILE A 97 -0.45 9.14 7.46
N MET A 98 -0.99 10.35 7.66
CA MET A 98 -0.41 11.59 7.09
C MET A 98 1.03 11.82 7.57
N ALA A 99 1.30 11.59 8.85
CA ALA A 99 2.66 11.69 9.39
C ALA A 99 3.60 10.64 8.76
N ALA A 100 3.14 9.40 8.60
CA ALA A 100 3.88 8.34 7.92
C ALA A 100 4.17 8.68 6.46
N TRP A 101 3.19 9.22 5.75
CA TRP A 101 3.36 9.64 4.37
C TRP A 101 4.41 10.75 4.25
N LYS A 102 4.39 11.74 5.14
CA LYS A 102 5.40 12.80 5.16
C LYS A 102 6.82 12.24 5.36
N VAL A 103 7.00 11.32 6.29
CA VAL A 103 8.30 10.66 6.52
C VAL A 103 8.76 9.92 5.26
N LEU A 104 7.86 9.20 4.58
CA LEU A 104 8.20 8.51 3.33
C LEU A 104 8.57 9.44 2.18
N GLN A 105 7.94 10.62 2.10
CA GLN A 105 8.31 11.64 1.13
C GLN A 105 9.70 12.23 1.41
N GLU A 106 10.10 12.31 2.68
CA GLU A 106 11.40 12.85 3.11
C GLU A 106 12.56 11.85 2.96
N LEU A 107 12.27 10.54 2.99
CA LEU A 107 13.29 9.49 2.84
C LEU A 107 13.99 9.49 1.46
N GLY A 108 13.42 10.16 0.45
CA GLY A 108 13.93 10.14 -0.91
C GLY A 108 13.75 8.78 -1.59
N GLN A 109 13.88 8.71 -2.92
CA GLN A 109 13.91 7.42 -3.60
C GLN A 109 15.21 6.70 -3.22
N PRO A 110 15.15 5.51 -2.61
CA PRO A 110 16.32 4.66 -2.48
C PRO A 110 16.77 4.26 -3.88
N ASP A 111 18.09 4.26 -4.13
CA ASP A 111 18.66 3.82 -5.40
C ASP A 111 18.41 2.30 -5.50
N PRO A 112 17.40 1.84 -6.26
CA PRO A 112 17.05 0.42 -6.25
C PRO A 112 18.16 -0.33 -6.98
N LEU A 113 18.60 -1.46 -6.42
CA LEU A 113 19.34 -2.41 -7.23
C LEU A 113 18.43 -2.86 -8.39
N PRO A 114 18.96 -3.12 -9.60
CA PRO A 114 18.15 -3.38 -10.80
C PRO A 114 17.15 -4.54 -10.71
N GLU A 115 17.24 -5.38 -9.68
CA GLU A 115 16.45 -6.61 -9.51
C GLU A 115 15.57 -6.64 -8.25
N GLU A 116 15.64 -5.62 -7.37
CA GLU A 116 14.88 -5.62 -6.11
C GLU A 116 13.80 -4.54 -6.10
N GLU A 117 12.54 -4.96 -5.86
CA GLU A 117 11.45 -4.05 -5.54
C GLU A 117 11.69 -3.45 -4.14
N PHE A 118 11.67 -2.11 -4.03
CA PHE A 118 11.78 -1.47 -2.73
C PHE A 118 10.46 -1.57 -1.98
N GLU A 119 10.32 -2.66 -1.22
CA GLU A 119 9.12 -2.97 -0.43
C GLU A 119 9.09 -2.20 0.89
N VAL A 120 8.05 -1.40 1.10
CA VAL A 120 7.77 -0.70 2.36
C VAL A 120 6.53 -1.31 2.98
N CYS A 121 6.59 -1.71 4.25
CA CYS A 121 5.44 -2.24 4.98
C CYS A 121 4.99 -1.25 6.05
N LEU A 122 3.69 -0.91 6.06
CA LEU A 122 3.07 -0.09 7.09
C LEU A 122 2.28 -0.95 8.07
N ASN A 123 2.63 -0.88 9.35
CA ASN A 123 1.82 -1.43 10.42
C ASN A 123 1.13 -0.29 11.18
N LEU A 124 -0.18 -0.41 11.40
CA LEU A 124 -1.02 0.56 12.10
C LEU A 124 -1.54 -0.05 13.40
N ILE A 125 -1.10 0.46 14.54
CA ILE A 125 -1.36 -0.13 15.87
C ILE A 125 -1.79 0.96 16.84
N THR A 126 -2.88 0.78 17.57
CA THR A 126 -3.25 1.64 18.69
C THR A 126 -2.56 1.18 19.98
N SER A 127 -1.92 2.11 20.67
CA SER A 127 -1.27 1.93 21.97
C SER A 127 -1.94 2.80 23.05
N SER A 128 -1.53 2.65 24.30
CA SER A 128 -2.01 3.47 25.44
C SER A 128 -1.83 4.97 25.21
N ASP A 129 -0.80 5.36 24.46
CA ASP A 129 -0.41 6.77 24.25
C ASP A 129 -1.05 7.38 22.98
N GLY A 130 -1.74 6.58 22.17
CA GLY A 130 -2.30 6.98 20.88
C GLY A 130 -2.01 5.98 19.77
N ASN A 131 -2.18 6.43 18.52
CA ASN A 131 -1.97 5.59 17.35
C ASN A 131 -0.51 5.62 16.94
N VAL A 132 0.00 4.45 16.57
CA VAL A 132 1.38 4.22 16.15
C VAL A 132 1.37 3.68 14.74
N CYS A 133 2.18 4.28 13.87
CA CYS A 133 2.54 3.70 12.59
C CYS A 133 3.99 3.25 12.63
N ILE A 134 4.24 1.99 12.30
CA ILE A 134 5.58 1.43 12.15
C ILE A 134 5.80 1.24 10.66
N ILE A 135 6.81 1.93 10.13
CA ILE A 135 7.25 1.79 8.75
C ILE A 135 8.45 0.84 8.75
N GLU A 136 8.29 -0.33 8.15
CA GLU A 136 9.38 -1.26 7.91
C GLU A 136 9.95 -1.02 6.51
N LEU A 137 11.26 -0.78 6.43
CA LEU A 137 12.03 -0.54 5.22
C LEU A 137 13.06 -1.66 5.04
N PRO A 138 13.45 -2.01 3.80
CA PRO A 138 14.64 -2.83 3.55
C PRO A 138 15.87 -2.06 4.04
N ASP A 139 16.77 -2.73 4.76
CA ASP A 139 18.06 -2.12 5.14
C ASP A 139 18.91 -1.86 3.88
N ALA A 140 19.68 -0.77 3.87
CA ALA A 140 20.53 -0.34 2.75
C ALA A 140 21.61 -1.38 2.36
N LEU A 141 21.81 -2.40 3.19
CA LEU A 141 22.75 -3.52 2.99
C LEU A 141 22.05 -4.86 2.70
N GLY A 142 20.72 -4.89 2.60
CA GLY A 142 19.94 -6.12 2.33
C GLY A 142 19.97 -7.17 3.44
N GLN A 143 20.49 -6.84 4.64
CA GLN A 143 20.69 -7.79 5.74
C GLN A 143 19.65 -7.69 6.87
N GLY A 144 18.67 -6.79 6.77
CA GLY A 144 17.66 -6.58 7.80
C GLY A 144 16.51 -5.66 7.37
N ARG A 145 15.58 -5.38 8.30
CA ARG A 145 14.55 -4.36 8.14
C ARG A 145 14.80 -3.22 9.12
N SER A 146 14.79 -1.99 8.62
CA SER A 146 14.80 -0.79 9.47
C SER A 146 13.38 -0.39 9.84
N GLU A 147 13.14 -0.05 11.10
CA GLU A 147 11.82 0.36 11.59
C GLU A 147 11.81 1.84 11.96
N ILE A 148 10.85 2.59 11.40
CA ILE A 148 10.56 3.96 11.81
C ILE A 148 9.22 3.98 12.54
N VAL A 149 9.26 4.36 13.82
CA VAL A 149 8.08 4.38 14.69
C VAL A 149 7.55 5.81 14.82
N ILE A 150 6.31 6.01 14.37
CA ILE A 150 5.61 7.30 14.39
C ILE A 150 4.49 7.21 15.41
N LYS A 151 4.53 8.06 16.45
CA LYS A 151 3.51 8.11 17.51
C LYS A 151 2.70 9.40 17.42
N ARG A 152 1.37 9.31 17.43
CA ARG A 152 0.44 10.46 17.45
C ARG A 152 -0.68 10.26 18.45
#